data_AF-A0ABD1EP45-F1
#
_entry.id   AF-A0ABD1EP45-F1
#
_cell.length_a   1.000
_cell.length_b   1.000
_cell.length_c   1.000
_cell.angle_alpha   90.00
_cell.angle_beta   90.00
_cell.angle_gamma   90.00
#
_symmetry.space_group_name_H-M   'P 1'
#
loop_
_entity.id
_entity.type
_entity.pdbx_description
1 polymer ?
#
loop_
_entity_poly.entity_id
_entity_poly.type
_entity_poly.pdbx_seq_one_letter_code
_entity_poly.pdbx_strand_id
1 'polypeptide(L)'
;MDCYVNAELTDIHFMYGVDNGDSLKSMQLYGEQCSNKAMRHIPGRKILQIIHPRLHETGTFNHNGGLGRPNPIITVELEEHALTVLEEIQIILSEKVQIF
;
A
#
# COMPACT_ATOMS: atom_id res chain seq x y z
N MET A 1 2.49 4.64 8.77
CA MET A 1 3.40 4.18 9.85
C MET A 1 3.69 5.34 10.78
N ASP A 2 2.73 6.26 10.91
CA ASP A 2 3.06 7.67 11.13
C ASP A 2 3.12 8.03 12.62
N CYS A 3 2.99 7.02 13.46
CA CYS A 3 3.11 7.10 14.91
C CYS A 3 4.44 6.57 15.45
N TYR A 4 5.35 6.09 14.59
CA TYR A 4 6.67 5.59 15.01
C TYR A 4 7.78 6.46 14.42
N VAL A 5 8.75 6.82 15.25
CA VAL A 5 9.96 7.53 14.77
C VAL A 5 10.94 6.54 14.13
N ASN A 6 11.83 7.01 13.25
CA ASN A 6 12.80 6.15 12.55
C ASN A 6 13.65 5.27 13.50
N ALA A 7 13.98 5.79 14.68
CA ALA A 7 14.69 5.02 15.71
C ALA A 7 13.87 3.80 16.18
N GLU A 8 12.56 3.96 16.37
CA GLU A 8 11.66 2.85 16.73
C GLU A 8 11.51 1.88 15.58
N LEU A 9 11.33 2.37 14.34
CA LEU A 9 11.23 1.52 13.16
C LEU A 9 12.49 0.66 12.97
N THR A 10 13.66 1.20 13.31
CA THR A 10 14.94 0.48 13.29
C THR A 10 15.00 -0.60 14.37
N ASP A 11 14.63 -0.25 15.60
CA ASP A 11 14.60 -1.22 16.71
C ASP A 11 13.60 -2.36 16.41
N ILE A 12 12.43 -2.02 15.86
CA ILE A 12 11.39 -2.99 15.45
C ILE A 12 11.90 -3.91 14.33
N HIS A 13 12.55 -3.34 13.30
CA HIS A 13 13.16 -4.11 12.21
C HIS A 13 14.20 -5.10 12.74
N PHE A 14 15.06 -4.63 13.64
CA PHE A 14 16.13 -5.44 14.21
C PHE A 14 15.57 -6.60 15.03
N MET A 15 14.63 -6.35 15.95
CA MET A 15 13.98 -7.40 16.74
C MET A 15 13.28 -8.45 15.86
N TYR A 16 12.61 -8.02 14.80
CA TYR A 16 11.95 -8.94 13.86
C TYR A 16 12.94 -9.83 13.09
N GLY A 17 14.10 -9.26 12.73
CA GLY A 17 15.18 -10.00 12.09
C GLY A 17 15.83 -11.01 13.02
N VAL A 18 16.03 -10.65 14.30
CA VAL A 18 16.63 -11.53 15.32
C VAL A 18 15.82 -12.82 15.51
N ASP A 19 14.49 -12.75 15.45
CA ASP A 19 13.61 -13.91 15.61
C ASP A 19 13.27 -14.64 14.31
N ASN A 20 14.01 -14.41 13.23
CA ASN A 20 13.72 -15.00 11.91
C ASN A 20 12.26 -14.78 11.44
N GLY A 21 11.66 -13.63 11.77
CA GLY A 21 10.32 -13.26 11.33
C GLY A 21 9.15 -13.77 12.20
N ASP A 22 9.42 -14.30 13.39
CA ASP A 22 8.35 -14.63 14.36
C ASP A 22 7.79 -13.37 15.04
N SER A 23 6.67 -12.89 14.50
CA SER A 23 6.03 -11.66 14.99
C SER A 23 5.64 -11.69 16.48
N LEU A 24 5.40 -12.86 17.06
CA LEU A 24 4.91 -12.96 18.45
C LEU A 24 6.09 -12.85 19.42
N LYS A 25 7.18 -13.55 19.12
CA LYS A 25 8.44 -13.44 19.88
C LYS A 25 9.04 -12.05 19.76
N SER A 26 9.02 -11.45 18.58
CA SER A 26 9.62 -10.12 18.39
C SER A 26 8.87 -9.04 19.13
N MET A 27 7.54 -9.16 19.28
CA MET A 27 6.77 -8.25 20.13
C MET A 27 7.17 -8.36 21.60
N GLN A 28 7.35 -9.60 22.08
CA GLN A 28 7.77 -9.86 23.45
C GLN A 28 9.19 -9.31 23.68
N LEU A 29 10.14 -9.63 22.80
CA LEU A 29 11.51 -9.16 22.87
C LEU A 29 11.61 -7.63 22.77
N TYR A 30 10.82 -6.99 21.91
CA TYR A 30 10.75 -5.53 21.86
C TYR A 30 10.24 -4.95 23.18
N GLY A 31 9.22 -5.56 23.79
CA GLY A 31 8.72 -5.18 25.11
C GLY A 31 9.72 -5.41 26.24
N GLU A 32 10.59 -6.42 26.15
CA GLU A 32 11.60 -6.73 27.17
C GLU A 32 12.85 -5.86 27.03
N GLN A 33 13.33 -5.63 25.81
CA GLN A 33 14.63 -5.00 25.53
C GLN A 33 14.52 -3.49 25.23
N CYS A 34 13.39 -3.04 24.68
CA CYS A 34 13.24 -1.66 24.21
C CYS A 34 12.29 -0.81 25.06
N SER A 35 11.66 -1.38 26.11
CA SER A 35 10.69 -0.69 26.98
C SER A 35 11.28 0.36 27.93
N ASN A 36 12.59 0.34 28.16
CA ASN A 36 13.27 1.34 29.02
C ASN A 36 13.33 2.74 28.40
N LYS A 37 12.99 2.90 27.11
CA LYS A 37 12.85 4.20 26.47
C LYS A 37 11.39 4.64 26.64
N ALA A 38 11.17 5.61 27.52
CA ALA A 38 9.86 6.14 27.91
C ALA A 38 8.86 6.28 26.73
N MET A 39 7.63 5.79 26.92
CA MET A 39 6.46 5.93 26.04
C MET A 39 6.38 5.10 24.73
N ARG A 40 7.09 3.97 24.61
CA ARG A 40 6.95 3.12 23.41
C ARG A 40 5.81 2.11 23.50
N HIS A 41 4.78 2.25 22.66
CA HIS A 41 3.72 1.25 22.48
C HIS A 41 4.31 -0.02 21.82
N ILE A 42 3.88 -1.21 22.27
CA ILE A 42 4.33 -2.48 21.66
C ILE A 42 3.86 -2.49 20.19
N PRO A 43 4.76 -2.71 19.21
CA PRO A 43 4.38 -2.72 17.81
C PRO A 43 3.38 -3.84 17.54
N GLY A 44 2.34 -3.55 16.75
CA GLY A 44 1.42 -4.58 16.29
C GLY A 44 2.09 -5.53 15.29
N ARG A 45 1.64 -6.79 15.21
CA ARG A 45 2.17 -7.80 14.27
C ARG A 45 2.26 -7.31 12.83
N LYS A 46 1.26 -6.56 12.37
CA LYS A 46 1.23 -5.99 11.01
C LYS A 46 2.41 -5.06 10.75
N ILE A 47 2.81 -4.27 11.74
CA ILE A 47 3.91 -3.31 11.59
C ILE A 47 5.24 -4.06 11.39
N LEU A 48 5.50 -5.08 12.20
CA LEU A 48 6.68 -5.95 12.07
C LEU A 48 6.79 -6.56 10.66
N GLN A 49 5.67 -7.13 10.19
CA GLN A 49 5.59 -7.77 8.87
C GLN A 49 5.75 -6.79 7.70
N ILE A 50 5.43 -5.51 7.86
CA ILE A 50 5.57 -4.52 6.78
C ILE A 50 6.96 -3.88 6.79
N ILE A 51 7.48 -3.54 7.97
CA ILE A 51 8.75 -2.80 8.10
C ILE A 51 9.91 -3.62 7.55
N HIS A 52 9.98 -4.90 7.91
CA HIS A 52 11.16 -5.71 7.59
C HIS A 52 11.34 -5.95 6.09
N PRO A 53 10.33 -6.44 5.35
CA PRO A 53 10.42 -6.54 3.89
C PRO A 53 10.62 -5.18 3.24
N ARG A 54 9.92 -4.14 3.72
CA ARG A 54 10.05 -2.80 3.14
C ARG A 54 11.48 -2.28 3.23
N LEU A 55 12.09 -2.32 4.41
CA LEU A 55 13.47 -1.85 4.55
C LEU A 55 14.42 -2.71 3.70
N HIS A 56 14.19 -4.02 3.63
CA HIS A 56 15.00 -4.93 2.82
C HIS A 56 14.87 -4.67 1.31
N GLU A 57 13.67 -4.35 0.82
CA GLU A 57 13.37 -4.17 -0.60
C GLU A 57 13.69 -2.75 -1.09
N THR A 58 13.35 -1.72 -0.32
CA THR A 58 13.43 -0.32 -0.76
C THR A 58 14.52 0.49 -0.07
N GLY A 59 15.14 -0.06 0.99
CA GLY A 59 16.15 0.65 1.79
C GLY A 59 15.58 1.82 2.62
N THR A 60 14.25 1.96 2.73
CA THR A 60 13.63 3.06 3.47
C THR A 60 12.42 2.60 4.28
N PHE A 61 12.22 3.21 5.46
CA PHE A 61 11.02 3.01 6.26
C PHE A 61 9.80 3.78 5.72
N ASN A 62 10.04 4.77 4.87
CA ASN A 62 8.99 5.61 4.34
C ASN A 62 8.02 4.77 3.51
N HIS A 63 6.73 5.02 3.71
CA HIS A 63 5.76 4.55 2.75
C HIS A 63 5.92 5.36 1.48
N ASN A 64 6.24 4.70 0.37
CA ASN A 64 5.98 5.26 -0.93
C ASN A 64 4.45 5.35 -1.02
N GLY A 65 3.88 6.48 -0.62
CA GLY A 65 2.50 6.82 -0.91
C GLY A 65 2.42 6.90 -2.42
N GLY A 66 2.26 5.73 -3.05
CA GLY A 66 2.33 5.59 -4.49
C GLY A 66 1.42 6.66 -5.07
N LEU A 67 1.88 7.34 -6.11
CA LEU A 67 1.11 8.37 -6.82
C LEU A 67 -0.15 7.80 -7.51
N GLY A 68 -0.61 6.62 -7.08
CA GLY A 68 -1.60 5.79 -7.75
C GLY A 68 -1.12 5.34 -9.12
N ARG A 69 -2.04 4.73 -9.86
CA ARG A 69 -1.96 4.77 -11.32
C ARG A 69 -2.14 6.24 -11.71
N PRO A 70 -1.27 6.82 -12.57
CA PRO A 70 -1.51 8.17 -13.07
C PRO A 70 -2.91 8.22 -13.68
N ASN A 71 -3.70 9.22 -13.29
CA ASN A 71 -4.99 9.44 -13.93
C ASN A 71 -4.74 9.61 -15.43
N PRO A 72 -5.41 8.84 -16.30
CA PRO A 72 -5.29 9.06 -17.74
C PRO A 72 -5.73 10.49 -18.03
N ILE A 73 -4.94 11.22 -18.81
CA ILE A 73 -5.32 12.55 -19.30
C ILE A 73 -6.48 12.32 -20.27
N ILE A 74 -7.69 12.61 -19.81
CA ILE A 74 -8.88 12.59 -20.66
C ILE A 74 -8.88 13.91 -21.43
N THR A 75 -8.66 13.83 -22.76
CA THR A 75 -8.76 14.97 -23.66
C THR A 75 -10.17 15.06 -24.22
N VAL A 76 -10.61 16.28 -24.59
CA VAL A 76 -11.91 16.51 -25.23
C VAL A 76 -12.08 15.63 -26.48
N GLU A 77 -11.01 15.48 -27.25
CA GLU A 77 -10.95 14.62 -28.44
C GLU A 77 -11.24 13.15 -28.13
N LEU A 78 -10.75 12.65 -26.99
CA LEU A 78 -10.99 11.27 -26.54
C LEU A 78 -12.44 11.08 -26.08
N GLU A 79 -13.02 12.07 -25.41
CA GLU A 79 -14.43 12.04 -25.01
C GLU A 79 -15.37 12.09 -26.21
N GLU A 80 -15.12 13.01 -27.15
CA GLU A 80 -15.91 13.13 -28.38
C GLU A 80 -15.86 11.83 -29.19
N HIS A 81 -14.66 11.25 -29.36
CA HIS A 81 -14.51 9.96 -30.05
C HIS A 81 -15.27 8.82 -29.34
N ALA A 82 -15.22 8.77 -28.01
CA ALA A 82 -15.96 7.78 -27.24
C ALA A 82 -17.48 7.95 -27.40
N LEU A 83 -17.98 9.19 -27.43
CA LEU A 83 -19.39 9.47 -27.65
C LEU A 83 -19.85 9.04 -29.06
N THR A 84 -19.06 9.32 -30.09
CA THR A 84 -19.37 8.87 -31.47
C THR A 84 -19.45 7.35 -31.54
N VAL A 85 -18.49 6.64 -30.94
CA VAL A 85 -18.49 5.16 -30.93
C VAL A 85 -19.72 4.61 -30.19
N LEU A 86 -20.13 5.24 -29.08
CA LEU A 86 -21.32 4.83 -28.34
C LEU A 86 -22.61 5.08 -29.14
N GLU A 87 -22.71 6.19 -29.87
CA GLU A 87 -23.83 6.48 -30.77
C GLU A 87 -23.92 5.46 -31.91
N GLU A 88 -22.80 5.11 -32.54
CA GLU A 88 -22.76 4.08 -33.58
C GLU A 88 -23.19 2.71 -33.06
N ILE A 89 -22.70 2.31 -31.89
CA ILE A 89 -23.10 1.06 -31.23
C ILE A 89 -24.59 1.08 -30.92
N GLN A 90 -25.13 2.19 -30.43
CA GLN A 90 -26.55 2.33 -30.10
C GLN A 90 -27.42 2.15 -31.36
N ILE A 91 -27.03 2.76 -32.49
CA ILE A 91 -27.74 2.62 -33.77
C ILE A 91 -27.74 1.16 -34.22
N ILE A 92 -26.58 0.49 -34.21
CA ILE A 92 -26.44 -0.92 -34.61
C ILE A 92 -27.31 -1.83 -33.73
N LEU A 93 -27.37 -1.56 -32.42
CA LEU A 93 -28.20 -2.33 -31.51
C LEU A 93 -29.70 -2.08 -31.75
N SER A 94 -30.10 -0.84 -32.05
CA SER A 94 -31.49 -0.50 -32.38
C SER A 94 -31.96 -1.11 -33.71
N GLU A 95 -31.11 -1.15 -34.74
CA GLU A 95 -31.42 -1.78 -36.03
C GLU A 95 -31.55 -3.31 -35.91
N LYS A 96 -30.71 -3.94 -35.08
CA LYS A 96 -30.80 -5.39 -34.81
C LYS A 96 -32.06 -5.79 -34.04
N VAL A 97 -32.68 -4.86 -33.29
CA VAL A 97 -33.94 -5.10 -32.56
C VAL A 97 -35.16 -5.01 -33.47
N GLN A 98 -35.09 -4.34 -34.63
CA GLN A 98 -36.21 -4.23 -35.58
C GLN A 98 -36.37 -5.44 -36.52
N ILE A 99 -35.44 -6.39 -36.50
CA ILE A 99 -35.42 -7.57 -37.40
C ILE A 99 -36.01 -8.83 -36.73
N PHE A 100 -36.55 -8.72 -35.49
CA PHE A 100 -37.25 -9.80 -34.79
C PHE A 100 -38.73 -9.50 -34.56
#